data_AF-A0A5J4X3R4-F1
#
_entry.id   AF-A0A5J4X3R4-F1
#
_cell.length_a   1.000
_cell.length_b   1.000
_cell.length_c   1.000
_cell.angle_alpha   90.00
_cell.angle_beta   90.00
_cell.angle_gamma   90.00
#
_symmetry.space_group_name_H-M   'P 1'
#
loop_
_entity.id
_entity.type
_entity.pdbx_description
1 polymer ?
#
loop_
_entity_poly.entity_id
_entity_poly.type
_entity_poly.pdbx_seq_one_letter_code
_entity_poly.pdbx_strand_id
1 'polypeptide(L)'
;MQSQLPSGASSCTALFANSFNSVVHLNCSLNDNRAGLSIVRQVNGAGIYLSTKPATDGGVTASQWNIITSPENSAQNPLGFIICLGTEATTNIRRLRISSDGNTLSFNGRVL
;
A
#
# COMPACT_ATOMS: atom_id res chain seq x y z
N MET A 1 -23.32 13.84 -3.83
CA MET A 1 -22.58 14.94 -3.19
C MET A 1 -21.51 14.31 -2.31
N GLN A 2 -20.25 14.75 -2.43
CA GLN A 2 -19.17 14.30 -1.55
C GLN A 2 -19.43 14.85 -0.14
N SER A 3 -19.29 14.01 0.90
CA SER A 3 -19.39 14.46 2.29
C SER A 3 -18.35 15.54 2.58
N GLN A 4 -18.73 16.56 3.36
CA GLN A 4 -17.84 17.67 3.71
C GLN A 4 -16.61 17.12 4.44
N LEU A 5 -15.41 17.44 3.94
CA LEU A 5 -14.16 17.02 4.54
C LEU A 5 -13.91 17.75 5.87
N PRO A 6 -13.16 17.15 6.81
CA PRO A 6 -12.73 17.83 8.04
C PRO A 6 -11.98 19.14 7.75
N SER A 7 -12.04 20.08 8.69
CA SER A 7 -11.29 21.34 8.60
C SER A 7 -9.80 21.08 8.37
N GLY A 8 -9.23 21.68 7.32
CA GLY A 8 -7.83 21.50 6.91
C GLY A 8 -7.56 20.35 5.93
N ALA A 9 -8.57 19.54 5.58
CA ALA A 9 -8.43 18.49 4.57
C ALA A 9 -8.87 18.99 3.18
N SER A 10 -8.08 18.67 2.14
CA SER A 10 -8.43 18.92 0.74
C SER A 10 -8.50 17.59 -0.02
N SER A 11 -9.48 17.44 -0.91
CA SER A 11 -9.48 16.37 -1.92
C SER A 11 -9.47 16.98 -3.31
N CYS A 12 -8.60 16.48 -4.18
CA CYS A 12 -8.64 16.76 -5.61
C CYS A 12 -8.99 15.45 -6.32
N THR A 13 -10.04 15.47 -7.15
CA THR A 13 -10.33 14.40 -8.12
C THR A 13 -10.15 15.00 -9.49
N ALA A 14 -8.97 14.81 -10.09
CA ALA A 14 -8.71 15.22 -11.47
C ALA A 14 -8.69 13.98 -12.38
N LEU A 15 -9.72 13.83 -13.22
CA LEU A 15 -9.75 12.84 -14.29
C LEU A 15 -9.50 13.58 -15.62
N PHE A 16 -8.24 13.66 -16.05
CA PHE A 16 -7.92 14.17 -17.38
C PHE A 16 -8.03 13.03 -18.40
N ALA A 17 -9.21 12.84 -19.00
CA ALA A 17 -9.35 11.92 -20.13
C ALA A 17 -8.88 12.63 -21.42
N ASN A 18 -7.60 12.49 -21.77
CA ASN A 18 -7.11 12.73 -23.12
C ASN A 18 -6.22 11.54 -23.51
N SER A 19 -6.81 10.57 -24.20
CA SER A 19 -6.21 9.29 -24.52
C SER A 19 -5.73 9.24 -25.97
N PHE A 20 -4.42 9.41 -26.14
CA PHE A 20 -3.60 8.62 -27.06
C PHE A 20 -2.19 8.50 -26.45
N ASN A 21 -1.73 7.28 -26.16
CA ASN A 21 -0.39 6.98 -25.63
C ASN A 21 -0.07 7.42 -24.18
N SER A 22 -1.02 7.50 -23.24
CA SER A 22 -0.76 7.84 -21.82
C SER A 22 -1.70 7.11 -20.84
N VAL A 23 -1.14 6.59 -19.74
CA VAL A 23 -1.81 5.76 -18.71
C VAL A 23 -2.80 6.56 -17.87
N VAL A 24 -3.93 5.93 -17.50
CA VAL A 24 -5.08 6.49 -16.76
C VAL A 24 -5.11 6.00 -15.30
N HIS A 25 -5.52 6.86 -14.35
CA HIS A 25 -5.70 6.54 -12.92
C HIS A 25 -6.87 5.57 -12.66
N LEU A 26 -6.67 4.58 -11.78
CA LEU A 26 -7.58 3.47 -11.47
C LEU A 26 -8.28 3.70 -10.12
N ASN A 27 -9.59 4.02 -10.13
CA ASN A 27 -10.42 3.95 -8.93
C ASN A 27 -11.18 2.61 -8.91
N CYS A 28 -11.13 1.93 -7.77
CA CYS A 28 -11.70 0.62 -7.50
C CYS A 28 -13.23 0.64 -7.67
N SER A 29 -13.73 0.11 -8.78
CA SER A 29 -15.17 -0.05 -8.97
C SER A 29 -15.68 -1.25 -8.17
N LEU A 30 -16.81 -1.05 -7.51
CA LEU A 30 -17.49 -1.90 -6.52
C LEU A 30 -17.10 -1.54 -5.09
N ASN A 31 -18.05 -1.82 -4.21
CA ASN A 31 -18.19 -1.49 -2.79
C ASN A 31 -17.03 -2.00 -1.91
N ASP A 32 -15.96 -2.47 -2.54
CA ASP A 32 -14.72 -2.94 -1.96
C ASP A 32 -13.53 -2.26 -2.67
N ASN A 33 -12.95 -1.27 -2.00
CA ASN A 33 -11.80 -0.48 -2.47
C ASN A 33 -10.47 -1.28 -2.49
N ARG A 34 -10.55 -2.62 -2.44
CA ARG A 34 -9.42 -3.52 -2.21
C ARG A 34 -8.87 -4.18 -3.47
N ALA A 35 -9.44 -3.92 -4.66
CA ALA A 35 -8.93 -4.38 -5.96
C ALA A 35 -8.45 -3.19 -6.82
N GLY A 36 -7.27 -3.31 -7.45
CA GLY A 36 -6.64 -2.25 -8.24
C GLY A 36 -5.36 -1.69 -7.61
N LEU A 37 -5.02 -0.47 -8.00
CA LEU A 37 -3.89 0.30 -7.45
C LEU A 37 -4.41 1.30 -6.43
N SER A 38 -3.94 1.20 -5.19
CA SER A 38 -4.28 2.14 -4.12
C SER A 38 -3.01 2.80 -3.58
N ILE A 39 -3.00 4.14 -3.51
CA ILE A 39 -1.94 4.92 -2.86
C ILE A 39 -2.57 5.58 -1.63
N VAL A 40 -2.09 5.23 -0.44
CA VAL A 40 -2.76 5.56 0.82
C VAL A 40 -1.76 6.10 1.84
N ARG A 41 -2.16 7.17 2.53
CA ARG A 41 -1.55 7.59 3.79
C ARG A 41 -2.30 6.93 4.94
N GLN A 42 -1.58 6.35 5.89
CA GLN A 42 -2.09 5.77 7.12
C GLN A 42 -1.59 6.57 8.33
N VAL A 43 -2.13 6.28 9.52
CA VAL A 43 -1.75 6.98 10.76
C VAL A 43 -0.25 6.83 11.03
N ASN A 44 0.31 5.64 10.76
CA ASN A 44 1.71 5.31 11.04
C ASN A 44 2.48 4.88 9.79
N GLY A 45 2.20 5.51 8.63
CA GLY A 45 2.96 5.23 7.41
C GLY A 45 2.23 5.61 6.12
N ALA A 46 2.79 5.16 5.01
CA ALA A 46 2.17 5.24 3.70
C ALA A 46 2.39 3.93 2.93
N GLY A 47 1.56 3.71 1.93
CA GLY A 47 1.60 2.48 1.17
C GLY A 47 1.07 2.62 -0.25
N ILE A 48 1.67 1.85 -1.14
CA ILE A 48 1.14 1.52 -2.46
C ILE A 48 0.73 0.05 -2.42
N TYR A 49 -0.51 -0.22 -2.83
CA TYR A 49 -1.11 -1.54 -2.81
C TYR A 49 -1.50 -1.93 -4.23
N LEU A 50 -1.02 -3.09 -4.68
CA LEU A 50 -1.31 -3.67 -5.98
C LEU A 50 -2.14 -4.93 -5.77
N SER A 51 -3.44 -4.85 -6.05
CA SER A 51 -4.39 -5.92 -5.78
C SER A 51 -5.11 -6.39 -7.04
N THR A 52 -5.34 -7.69 -7.17
CA THR A 52 -6.01 -8.28 -8.34
C THR A 52 -7.44 -8.72 -8.09
N LYS A 53 -7.84 -8.98 -6.84
CA LYS A 53 -9.20 -9.46 -6.49
C LYS A 53 -9.71 -8.82 -5.19
N PRO A 54 -10.99 -8.43 -5.10
CA PRO A 54 -11.64 -8.03 -3.86
C PRO A 54 -11.48 -9.12 -2.78
N ALA A 55 -11.31 -8.72 -1.52
CA ALA A 55 -11.34 -9.67 -0.43
C ALA A 55 -12.80 -10.11 -0.25
N THR A 56 -13.11 -11.41 -0.38
CA THR A 56 -14.43 -11.91 0.05
C THR A 56 -14.62 -11.57 1.53
N ASP A 57 -15.83 -11.19 1.95
CA ASP A 57 -16.12 -10.78 3.33
C ASP A 57 -15.41 -11.68 4.37
N GLY A 58 -14.58 -11.07 5.21
CA GLY A 58 -13.75 -11.74 6.21
C GLY A 58 -12.38 -12.26 5.75
N GLY A 59 -12.02 -12.10 4.47
CA GLY A 59 -10.76 -12.55 3.88
C GLY A 59 -9.66 -11.48 3.79
N VAL A 60 -8.42 -11.93 3.71
CA VAL A 60 -7.29 -11.09 3.27
C VAL A 60 -7.37 -10.95 1.75
N THR A 61 -7.06 -9.77 1.20
CA THR A 61 -7.00 -9.58 -0.25
C THR A 61 -5.94 -10.52 -0.84
N ALA A 62 -6.38 -11.64 -1.41
CA ALA A 62 -5.48 -12.61 -2.00
C ALA A 62 -4.69 -11.95 -3.14
N SER A 63 -3.39 -12.23 -3.22
CA SER A 63 -2.48 -11.70 -4.25
C SER A 63 -2.31 -10.18 -4.26
N GLN A 64 -2.53 -9.52 -3.11
CA GLN A 64 -2.11 -8.13 -2.94
C GLN A 64 -0.59 -8.06 -2.72
N TRP A 65 0.09 -7.19 -3.46
CA TRP A 65 1.45 -6.76 -3.17
C TRP A 65 1.44 -5.41 -2.49
N ASN A 66 2.24 -5.30 -1.44
CA ASN A 66 2.40 -4.11 -0.61
C ASN A 66 3.78 -3.53 -0.86
N ILE A 67 3.83 -2.21 -1.08
CA ILE A 67 5.03 -1.39 -1.07
C ILE A 67 4.79 -0.32 0.00
N ILE A 68 5.31 -0.54 1.19
CA ILE A 68 4.87 0.19 2.39
C ILE A 68 6.04 0.64 3.25
N THR A 69 5.82 1.69 4.05
CA THR A 69 6.62 1.98 5.23
C THR A 69 6.01 1.30 6.45
N SER A 70 6.82 0.74 7.33
CA SER A 70 6.34 0.16 8.59
C SER A 70 6.20 1.19 9.71
N PRO A 71 5.25 0.98 10.63
CA PRO A 71 5.06 1.87 11.77
C PRO A 71 6.25 1.82 12.73
N GLU A 72 6.39 2.84 13.58
CA GLU A 72 7.45 2.95 14.58
C GLU A 72 7.49 1.78 15.57
N ASN A 73 6.32 1.20 15.87
CA ASN A 73 6.18 0.07 16.78
C ASN A 73 6.27 -1.29 16.06
N SER A 74 6.69 -1.32 14.79
CA SER A 74 6.92 -2.58 14.09
C SER A 74 8.05 -3.34 14.76
N ALA A 75 7.74 -4.53 15.28
CA ALA A 75 8.72 -5.38 15.96
C ALA A 75 9.90 -5.82 15.07
N GLN A 76 9.77 -5.70 13.74
CA GLN A 76 10.71 -6.31 12.80
C GLN A 76 11.41 -5.33 11.86
N ASN A 77 10.85 -4.14 11.64
CA ASN A 77 11.46 -3.12 10.78
C ASN A 77 10.89 -1.73 11.14
N PRO A 78 11.06 -1.23 12.37
CA PRO A 78 10.45 0.03 12.79
C PRO A 78 10.89 1.17 11.86
N LEU A 79 9.93 1.95 11.34
CA LEU A 79 10.15 3.05 10.40
C LEU A 79 10.90 2.68 9.09
N GLY A 80 10.97 1.40 8.74
CA GLY A 80 11.65 0.94 7.53
C GLY A 80 10.74 0.83 6.30
N PHE A 81 11.31 0.38 5.18
CA PHE A 81 10.63 0.17 3.92
C PHE A 81 10.48 -1.34 3.62
N ILE A 82 9.33 -1.76 3.11
CA ILE A 82 8.98 -3.18 2.91
C ILE A 82 8.30 -3.37 1.55
N ILE A 83 8.71 -4.42 0.82
CA ILE A 83 7.97 -4.98 -0.31
C ILE A 83 7.62 -6.44 -0.01
N CYS A 84 6.33 -6.79 0.00
CA CYS A 84 5.85 -8.11 0.36
C CYS A 84 4.44 -8.41 -0.17
N LEU A 85 4.01 -9.66 -0.05
CA LEU A 85 2.59 -9.98 -0.15
C LEU A 85 1.83 -9.39 1.05
N GLY A 86 0.56 -9.01 0.85
CA GLY A 86 -0.26 -8.38 1.87
C GLY A 86 -0.39 -9.21 3.16
N THR A 87 -0.46 -10.54 3.02
CA THR A 87 -0.50 -11.49 4.15
C THR A 87 0.82 -11.57 4.93
N GLU A 88 1.92 -11.12 4.34
CA GLU A 88 3.28 -11.26 4.90
C GLU A 88 3.83 -9.93 5.46
N ALA A 89 3.03 -8.86 5.48
CA ALA A 89 3.48 -7.55 5.95
C ALA A 89 3.96 -7.55 7.42
N THR A 90 3.43 -8.46 8.23
CA THR A 90 3.76 -8.63 9.65
C THR A 90 4.77 -9.76 9.91
N THR A 91 5.11 -10.60 8.92
CA THR A 91 6.03 -11.74 9.06
C THR A 91 7.47 -11.32 8.76
N ASN A 92 8.47 -12.06 9.27
CA ASN A 92 9.90 -11.72 9.09
C ASN A 92 10.57 -12.41 7.89
N ILE A 93 9.86 -13.33 7.26
CA ILE A 93 10.26 -14.16 6.13
C ILE A 93 9.40 -13.77 4.90
N ARG A 94 9.90 -14.00 3.68
CA ARG A 94 9.21 -13.71 2.40
C ARG A 94 8.96 -12.22 2.06
N ARG A 95 9.91 -11.35 2.39
CA ARG A 95 9.85 -9.92 2.05
C ARG A 95 11.22 -9.33 1.73
N LEU A 96 11.21 -8.25 0.95
CA LEU A 96 12.33 -7.34 0.78
C LEU A 96 12.18 -6.20 1.81
N ARG A 97 13.27 -5.84 2.50
CA ARG A 97 13.28 -4.73 3.46
C ARG A 97 14.50 -3.87 3.30
N ILE A 98 14.31 -2.57 3.48
CA ILE A 98 15.38 -1.63 3.78
C ILE A 98 15.14 -1.11 5.21
N SER A 99 16.18 -1.10 6.04
CA SER A 99 16.14 -0.54 7.40
C SER A 99 15.86 0.95 7.39
N SER A 100 15.42 1.50 8.52
CA SER A 100 15.10 2.93 8.67
C SER A 100 16.32 3.84 8.45
N ASP A 101 17.53 3.35 8.69
CA ASP A 101 18.79 4.05 8.41
C ASP A 101 19.28 3.90 6.97
N GLY A 102 18.61 3.09 6.14
CA GLY A 102 18.98 2.84 4.75
C GLY A 102 20.17 1.92 4.54
N ASN A 103 20.83 1.43 5.60
CA ASN A 103 22.10 0.70 5.48
C ASN A 103 21.94 -0.81 5.29
N THR A 104 20.82 -1.39 5.72
CA THR A 104 20.59 -2.83 5.68
C THR A 104 19.50 -3.17 4.68
N LEU A 105 19.88 -3.85 3.60
CA LEU A 105 18.95 -4.55 2.72
C LEU A 105 18.79 -5.99 3.23
N SER A 106 17.55 -6.47 3.32
CA SER A 106 17.31 -7.89 3.62
C SER A 106 16.23 -8.52 2.76
N PHE A 107 16.43 -9.77 2.38
CA PHE A 107 15.44 -10.59 1.69
C PHE A 107 15.24 -11.92 2.40
N ASN A 108 13.98 -12.25 2.68
CA ASN A 108 13.60 -13.51 3.33
C ASN A 108 14.38 -13.78 4.64
N GLY A 109 14.54 -12.75 5.47
CA GLY A 109 15.25 -12.84 6.75
C GLY A 109 16.78 -12.72 6.67
N ARG A 110 17.37 -12.71 5.47
CA ARG A 110 18.83 -12.62 5.28
C ARG A 110 19.26 -11.22 4.89
N VAL A 111 20.33 -10.71 5.52
CA VAL A 111 20.98 -9.46 5.11
C VAL A 111 21.74 -9.70 3.80
N LEU A 112 21.69 -8.72 2.90
CA LEU A 112 22.34 -8.72 1.59
C LEU A 112 23.45 -7.66 1.53
#